data_AF-C9J0T5-F1
#
_entry.id   AF-C9J0T5-F1
#
_cell.length_a   1.000
_cell.length_b   1.000
_cell.length_c   1.000
_cell.angle_alpha   90.00
_cell.angle_beta   90.00
_cell.angle_gamma   90.00
#
_symmetry.space_group_name_H-M   'P 1'
#
loop_
_entity.id
_entity.type
_entity.pdbx_description
1 polymer ?
#
loop_
_entity_poly.entity_id
_entity_poly.type
_entity_poly.pdbx_seq_one_letter_code
_entity_poly.pdbx_strand_id
1 'polypeptide(L)'
;MAAIPALDPEAEPSMDVILVGSSELSSSVSPGTGRDICICCGSLQVHTQHPLFEGGICAPCKDKFLDALFLYDDDGYQSYCSICCSGETLLICGNPDCTRCYCFECVDSLVGPGTSGKVHAMSNWVCYLCLPSSRSGLLQRRRKWRSQLKAFYDRESENPLEMFETVPVWRRQPVRVLSLFEDIKKELTSLGFLESGSDPGQLKHVVDVTDTVRKDVEEWGPFDLVYGATPPLGHTCDRPPSWYLFQFHRLLQYARPKPGSPRPFFWMFVDNLVLNKEDLDVASRFLE
;
A
#
# COMPACT_ATOMS: atom_id res chain seq x y z
N MET A 1 28.52 -30.27 25.33
CA MET A 1 28.48 -29.19 24.31
C MET A 1 27.03 -28.75 24.20
N ALA A 2 26.71 -27.58 24.74
CA ALA A 2 25.35 -27.05 24.80
C ALA A 2 24.94 -26.48 23.43
N ALA A 3 23.70 -26.76 23.03
CA ALA A 3 23.12 -26.29 21.78
C ALA A 3 22.83 -24.77 21.87
N ILE A 4 23.25 -24.04 20.85
CA ILE A 4 22.94 -22.63 20.64
C ILE A 4 21.48 -22.54 20.15
N PRO A 5 20.59 -21.74 20.77
CA PRO A 5 19.25 -21.56 20.26
C PRO A 5 19.28 -20.73 18.97
N ALA A 6 18.50 -21.14 17.98
CA ALA A 6 18.29 -20.39 16.75
C ALA A 6 17.65 -19.02 17.05
N LEU A 7 18.29 -17.95 16.59
CA LEU A 7 17.77 -16.58 16.63
C LEU A 7 16.66 -16.42 15.58
N ASP A 8 15.54 -15.84 16.01
CA ASP A 8 14.40 -15.49 15.17
C ASP A 8 14.77 -14.28 14.27
N PRO A 9 14.71 -14.41 12.93
CA PRO A 9 15.11 -13.34 12.00
C PRO A 9 14.13 -12.16 11.93
N GLU A 10 13.05 -12.14 12.73
CA GLU A 10 12.08 -11.03 12.78
C GLU A 10 12.19 -10.13 14.04
N ALA A 11 13.24 -10.27 14.84
CA ALA A 11 13.47 -9.39 15.99
C ALA A 11 13.91 -7.98 15.54
N GLU A 12 13.05 -6.98 15.73
CA GLU A 12 13.39 -5.57 15.46
C GLU A 12 14.50 -5.09 16.41
N PRO A 13 15.48 -4.29 15.92
CA PRO A 13 16.52 -3.74 16.78
C PRO A 13 15.93 -2.70 17.72
N SER A 14 16.12 -2.91 19.02
CA SER A 14 15.71 -1.96 20.07
C SER A 14 16.48 -0.65 19.91
N MET A 15 15.77 0.44 19.59
CA MET A 15 16.28 1.79 19.80
C MET A 15 15.77 2.30 21.14
N ASP A 16 16.72 2.66 22.02
CA ASP A 16 16.42 3.24 23.33
C ASP A 16 15.70 4.58 23.17
N VAL A 17 14.42 4.62 23.57
CA VAL A 17 13.66 5.85 23.77
C VAL A 17 13.17 5.85 25.22
N ILE A 18 13.52 6.91 25.95
CA ILE A 18 13.22 7.09 27.37
C ILE A 18 11.71 7.21 27.56
N LEU A 19 11.11 6.22 28.22
CA LEU A 19 9.70 6.20 28.64
C LEU A 19 9.53 6.91 29.98
N VAL A 20 8.60 7.87 30.05
CA VAL A 20 8.11 8.44 31.32
C VAL A 20 6.96 7.57 31.81
N GLY A 21 7.15 6.96 32.98
CA GLY A 21 6.24 5.99 33.58
C GLY A 21 4.92 6.57 34.09
N SER A 22 3.95 5.70 34.33
CA SER A 22 2.78 5.98 35.15
C SER A 22 2.31 4.70 35.84
N SER A 23 2.08 4.85 37.15
CA SER A 23 1.82 3.82 38.15
C SER A 23 0.54 3.00 37.92
N GLU A 24 0.58 1.76 38.40
CA GLU A 24 -0.53 0.82 38.43
C GLU A 24 -1.62 1.24 39.43
N LEU A 25 -2.89 1.09 39.03
CA LEU A 25 -4.00 0.93 39.96
C LEU A 25 -4.92 -0.19 39.47
N SER A 26 -5.01 -1.24 40.27
CA SER A 26 -5.83 -2.43 40.04
C SER A 26 -7.32 -2.16 40.22
N SER A 27 -8.14 -2.55 39.25
CA SER A 27 -9.54 -2.93 39.50
C SER A 27 -9.94 -4.09 38.59
N SER A 28 -10.50 -5.12 39.23
CA SER A 28 -10.85 -6.41 38.66
C SER A 28 -12.20 -6.34 37.93
N VAL A 29 -12.14 -6.35 36.60
CA VAL A 29 -13.23 -6.79 35.72
C VAL A 29 -12.58 -7.69 34.68
N SER A 30 -13.00 -8.94 34.59
CA SER A 30 -12.55 -9.87 33.54
C SER A 30 -12.89 -9.24 32.18
N PRO A 31 -11.90 -8.81 31.37
CA PRO A 31 -12.22 -8.18 30.09
C PRO A 31 -12.74 -9.27 29.18
N GLY A 32 -14.00 -9.15 28.73
CA GLY A 32 -14.44 -9.88 27.55
C GLY A 32 -13.40 -9.67 26.46
N THR A 33 -12.91 -10.75 25.87
CA THR A 33 -11.91 -10.65 24.80
C THR A 33 -12.45 -9.71 23.72
N GLY A 34 -11.73 -8.62 23.39
CA GLY A 34 -12.15 -7.65 22.37
C GLY A 34 -12.40 -8.24 20.96
N ARG A 35 -12.27 -9.56 20.82
CA ARG A 35 -12.58 -10.37 19.64
C ARG A 35 -14.07 -10.41 19.30
N ASP A 36 -14.95 -10.08 20.25
CA ASP A 36 -16.41 -10.25 20.12
C ASP A 36 -17.18 -8.95 19.85
N ILE A 37 -16.47 -7.83 19.64
CA ILE A 37 -17.05 -6.52 19.32
C ILE A 37 -16.35 -5.92 18.10
N CYS A 38 -17.12 -5.25 17.25
CA CYS A 38 -16.60 -4.46 16.13
C CYS A 38 -15.83 -3.24 16.67
N ILE A 39 -14.50 -3.22 16.51
CA ILE A 39 -13.68 -2.10 16.99
C ILE A 39 -13.85 -0.81 16.16
N CYS A 40 -14.50 -0.90 15.00
CA CYS A 40 -14.79 0.24 14.14
C CYS A 40 -16.01 1.04 14.62
N CYS A 41 -17.04 0.39 15.16
CA CYS A 41 -18.33 1.02 15.46
C CYS A 41 -19.03 0.54 16.76
N GLY A 42 -18.46 -0.42 17.49
CA GLY A 42 -19.02 -0.94 18.74
C GLY A 42 -20.10 -2.03 18.59
N SER A 43 -20.47 -2.44 17.37
CA SER A 43 -21.45 -3.51 17.16
C SER A 43 -21.01 -4.86 17.76
N LEU A 44 -21.94 -5.57 18.38
CA LEU A 44 -21.72 -6.94 18.89
C LEU A 44 -21.85 -8.02 17.79
N GLN A 45 -22.33 -7.65 16.60
CA GLN A 45 -22.48 -8.57 15.46
C GLN A 45 -21.22 -8.58 14.62
N VAL A 46 -20.21 -9.32 15.08
CA VAL A 46 -18.93 -9.47 14.39
C VAL A 46 -19.07 -10.44 13.21
N HIS A 47 -18.62 -10.03 12.03
CA HIS A 47 -18.57 -10.88 10.82
C HIS A 47 -17.23 -11.62 10.73
N THR A 48 -16.13 -10.89 10.94
CA THR A 48 -14.77 -11.41 10.83
C THR A 48 -13.83 -10.61 11.74
N GLN A 49 -12.54 -10.87 11.66
CA GLN A 49 -11.53 -10.17 12.47
C GLN A 49 -10.98 -8.94 11.74
N HIS A 50 -10.79 -7.83 12.46
CA HIS A 50 -10.19 -6.62 11.90
C HIS A 50 -8.75 -6.90 11.42
N PRO A 51 -8.36 -6.48 10.21
CA PRO A 51 -7.08 -6.92 9.61
C PRO A 51 -5.83 -6.31 10.27
N LEU A 52 -5.90 -5.08 10.78
CA LEU A 52 -4.75 -4.35 11.31
C LEU A 52 -4.54 -4.49 12.84
N PHE A 53 -5.63 -4.50 13.60
CA PHE A 53 -5.65 -4.50 15.06
C PHE A 53 -6.47 -5.67 15.61
N GLU A 54 -6.15 -6.11 16.83
CA GLU A 54 -6.91 -7.14 17.52
C GLU A 54 -8.31 -6.62 17.84
N GLY A 55 -9.32 -7.34 17.37
CA GLY A 55 -10.72 -6.92 17.42
C GLY A 55 -11.56 -7.53 16.31
N GLY A 56 -12.88 -7.51 16.49
CA GLY A 56 -13.84 -7.88 15.45
C GLY A 56 -14.11 -6.74 14.47
N ILE A 57 -14.72 -7.07 13.33
CA ILE A 57 -15.32 -6.12 12.39
C ILE A 57 -16.69 -6.66 11.95
N CYS A 58 -17.73 -5.82 12.00
CA CYS A 58 -19.08 -6.17 11.52
C CYS A 58 -19.15 -6.08 9.99
N ALA A 59 -20.19 -6.67 9.38
CA ALA A 59 -20.32 -6.70 7.92
C ALA A 59 -20.29 -5.30 7.26
N PRO A 60 -21.06 -4.29 7.72
CA PRO A 60 -21.00 -2.95 7.10
C PRO A 60 -19.64 -2.26 7.23
N CYS A 61 -18.91 -2.48 8.33
CA CYS A 61 -17.57 -1.91 8.50
C CYS A 61 -16.55 -2.66 7.64
N LYS A 62 -16.71 -3.96 7.43
CA LYS A 62 -15.89 -4.77 6.54
C LYS A 62 -16.04 -4.29 5.09
N ASP A 63 -17.26 -4.05 4.62
CA ASP A 63 -17.51 -3.52 3.27
C ASP A 63 -16.86 -2.14 3.10
N LYS A 64 -17.10 -1.22 4.03
CA LYS A 64 -16.44 0.11 4.04
C LYS A 64 -14.91 0.02 4.06
N PHE A 65 -14.35 -0.95 4.79
CA PHE A 65 -12.91 -1.13 4.87
C PHE A 65 -12.32 -1.61 3.54
N LEU A 66 -13.01 -2.51 2.84
CA LEU A 66 -12.59 -2.98 1.51
C LEU A 66 -12.65 -1.85 0.48
N ASP A 67 -13.70 -1.03 0.51
CA ASP A 67 -13.86 0.12 -0.41
C ASP A 67 -12.79 1.21 -0.18
N ALA A 68 -12.33 1.39 1.06
CA ALA A 68 -11.42 2.47 1.43
C ALA A 68 -9.92 2.08 1.47
N LEU A 69 -9.58 0.80 1.24
CA LEU A 69 -8.26 0.24 1.57
C LEU A 69 -7.07 1.00 0.96
N PHE A 70 -7.22 1.47 -0.29
CA PHE A 70 -6.19 2.15 -1.06
C PHE A 70 -6.65 3.52 -1.59
N LEU A 71 -7.57 4.19 -0.89
CA LEU A 71 -7.95 5.57 -1.19
C LEU A 71 -7.00 6.55 -0.49
N TYR A 72 -6.46 7.47 -1.29
CA TYR A 72 -5.50 8.49 -0.87
C TYR A 72 -5.99 9.86 -1.30
N ASP A 73 -5.72 10.87 -0.47
CA ASP A 73 -5.96 12.27 -0.78
C ASP A 73 -4.74 12.88 -1.50
N ASP A 74 -4.94 14.08 -2.06
CA ASP A 74 -3.91 14.82 -2.81
C ASP A 74 -2.67 15.16 -1.97
N ASP A 75 -2.77 15.10 -0.64
CA ASP A 75 -1.66 15.30 0.29
C ASP A 75 -0.74 14.06 0.44
N GLY A 76 -1.10 12.93 -0.20
CA GLY A 76 -0.34 11.68 -0.20
C GLY A 76 -0.64 10.75 0.98
N TYR A 77 -1.63 11.07 1.82
CA TYR A 77 -2.04 10.24 2.95
C TYR A 77 -3.35 9.50 2.66
N GLN A 78 -3.65 8.46 3.44
CA GLN A 78 -4.92 7.74 3.33
C GLN A 78 -6.09 8.65 3.69
N SER A 79 -7.10 8.70 2.82
CA SER A 79 -8.28 9.56 2.96
C SER A 79 -9.15 9.23 4.19
N TYR A 80 -8.98 8.02 4.74
CA TYR A 80 -9.82 7.51 5.81
C TYR A 80 -9.00 6.96 6.98
N CYS A 81 -9.62 6.98 8.16
CA CYS A 81 -9.07 6.38 9.37
C CYS A 81 -8.70 4.90 9.14
N SER A 82 -7.46 4.53 9.46
CA SER A 82 -6.93 3.16 9.38
C SER A 82 -7.63 2.15 10.31
N ILE A 83 -8.61 2.56 11.12
CA ILE A 83 -9.41 1.67 11.99
C ILE A 83 -10.85 1.58 11.49
N CYS A 84 -11.56 2.70 11.43
CA CYS A 84 -13.01 2.70 11.18
C CYS A 84 -13.41 3.13 9.76
N CYS A 85 -12.45 3.60 8.96
CA CYS A 85 -12.69 4.17 7.64
C CYS A 85 -13.62 5.41 7.64
N SER A 86 -13.68 6.15 8.75
CA SER A 86 -14.27 7.50 8.80
C SER A 86 -13.25 8.53 8.30
N GLY A 87 -13.71 9.50 7.51
CA GLY A 87 -12.91 10.56 6.89
C GLY A 87 -13.16 11.95 7.49
N GLU A 88 -13.59 12.01 8.75
CA GLU A 88 -13.78 13.29 9.46
C GLU A 88 -12.44 13.90 9.89
N THR A 89 -12.25 14.20 11.17
CA THR A 89 -10.98 14.77 11.64
C THR A 89 -9.93 13.68 11.84
N LEU A 90 -8.82 13.77 11.10
CA LEU A 90 -7.77 12.76 11.07
C LEU A 90 -6.46 13.25 11.71
N LEU A 91 -5.83 12.34 12.45
CA LEU A 91 -4.48 12.45 13.00
C LEU A 91 -3.52 11.73 12.05
N ILE A 92 -2.62 12.50 11.42
CA ILE A 92 -1.65 12.00 10.45
C ILE A 92 -0.40 11.51 11.18
N CYS A 93 0.15 10.37 10.75
CA CYS A 93 1.43 9.87 11.24
C CYS A 93 2.58 10.78 10.77
N GLY A 94 3.41 11.27 11.69
CA GLY A 94 4.59 12.08 11.39
C GLY A 94 5.82 11.28 10.93
N ASN A 95 5.71 9.96 10.74
CA ASN A 95 6.78 9.17 10.14
C ASN A 95 6.77 9.39 8.61
N PRO A 96 7.85 9.89 7.99
CA PRO A 96 7.91 10.18 6.55
C PRO A 96 7.59 8.99 5.64
N ASP A 97 7.83 7.76 6.11
CA ASP A 97 7.56 6.52 5.37
C ASP A 97 6.15 5.97 5.60
N CYS A 98 5.29 6.70 6.30
CA CYS A 98 3.96 6.25 6.72
C CYS A 98 2.87 7.19 6.21
N THR A 99 1.93 6.62 5.48
CA THR A 99 0.80 7.36 4.90
C THR A 99 -0.51 7.16 5.67
N ARG A 100 -0.44 6.69 6.93
CA ARG A 100 -1.63 6.28 7.70
C ARG A 100 -2.17 7.38 8.61
N CYS A 101 -3.49 7.37 8.73
CA CYS A 101 -4.26 8.35 9.50
C CYS A 101 -5.24 7.68 10.47
N TYR A 102 -5.61 8.36 11.55
CA TYR A 102 -6.52 7.85 12.58
C TYR A 102 -7.51 8.94 13.02
N CYS A 103 -8.80 8.63 13.14
CA CYS A 103 -9.76 9.62 13.64
C CYS A 103 -9.64 9.81 15.16
N PHE A 104 -10.03 10.99 15.63
CA PHE A 104 -10.01 11.35 17.06
C PHE A 104 -10.82 10.35 17.91
N GLU A 105 -12.01 9.99 17.43
CA GLU A 105 -12.93 9.09 18.14
C GLU A 105 -12.32 7.70 18.39
N CYS A 106 -11.66 7.12 17.38
CA CYS A 106 -11.01 5.82 17.53
C CYS A 106 -9.87 5.88 18.55
N VAL A 107 -9.08 6.95 18.52
CA VAL A 107 -7.98 7.14 19.48
C VAL A 107 -8.52 7.27 20.90
N ASP A 108 -9.54 8.11 21.12
CA ASP A 108 -10.09 8.30 22.46
C ASP A 108 -10.84 7.08 22.98
N SER A 109 -11.55 6.36 22.11
CA SER A 109 -12.35 5.18 22.50
C SER A 109 -11.49 3.94 22.74
N LEU A 110 -10.45 3.72 21.95
CA LEU A 110 -9.64 2.49 22.00
C LEU A 110 -8.32 2.64 22.76
N VAL A 111 -7.72 3.84 22.77
CA VAL A 111 -6.44 4.07 23.47
C VAL A 111 -6.70 4.69 24.84
N GLY A 112 -7.55 5.71 24.91
CA GLY A 112 -8.04 6.26 26.16
C GLY A 112 -8.54 7.70 26.02
N PRO A 113 -9.52 8.13 26.83
CA PRO A 113 -10.13 9.46 26.70
C PRO A 113 -9.11 10.61 26.76
N GLY A 114 -9.22 11.57 25.83
CA GLY A 114 -8.35 12.75 25.74
C GLY A 114 -6.96 12.46 25.17
N THR A 115 -6.73 11.27 24.62
CA THR A 115 -5.47 10.92 23.95
C THR A 115 -5.36 11.61 22.60
N SER A 116 -6.47 11.76 21.88
CA SER A 116 -6.51 12.45 20.59
C SER A 116 -5.97 13.89 20.69
N GLY A 117 -6.38 14.65 21.71
CA GLY A 117 -5.89 16.01 21.97
C GLY A 117 -4.40 16.06 22.32
N LYS A 118 -3.89 15.06 23.06
CA LYS A 118 -2.45 14.95 23.34
C LYS A 118 -1.66 14.66 22.07
N VAL A 119 -2.14 13.74 21.24
CA VAL A 119 -1.53 13.39 19.96
C VAL A 119 -1.55 14.58 19.00
N HIS A 120 -2.66 15.30 18.91
CA HIS A 120 -2.80 16.48 18.08
C HIS A 120 -1.84 17.62 18.49
N ALA A 121 -1.53 17.73 19.78
CA ALA A 121 -0.57 18.72 20.29
C ALA A 121 0.90 18.33 20.05
N MET A 122 1.19 17.11 19.60
CA MET A 122 2.54 16.65 19.29
C MET A 122 2.93 17.01 17.85
N SER A 123 4.18 17.42 17.64
CA SER A 123 4.70 17.73 16.30
C SER A 123 5.25 16.51 15.55
N ASN A 124 5.56 15.42 16.25
CA ASN A 124 6.26 14.25 15.71
C ASN A 124 5.64 12.92 16.17
N TRP A 125 4.31 12.86 16.22
CA TRP A 125 3.62 11.65 16.62
C TRP A 125 3.83 10.52 15.60
N VAL A 126 4.12 9.31 16.08
CA VAL A 126 4.22 8.10 15.26
C VAL A 126 3.07 7.15 15.56
N CYS A 127 2.46 6.60 14.52
CA CYS A 127 1.22 5.86 14.68
C CYS A 127 1.39 4.47 15.31
N TYR A 128 0.28 3.87 15.74
CA TYR A 128 0.24 2.58 16.43
C TYR A 128 0.70 1.38 15.57
N LEU A 129 0.82 1.54 14.26
CA LEU A 129 1.39 0.51 13.37
C LEU A 129 2.92 0.68 13.18
N CYS A 130 3.44 1.88 13.42
CA CYS A 130 4.86 2.23 13.35
C CYS A 130 5.57 2.06 14.70
N LEU A 131 4.86 2.19 15.82
CA LEU A 131 5.43 2.02 17.14
C LEU A 131 5.96 0.58 17.35
N PRO A 132 7.11 0.41 18.03
CA PRO A 132 7.61 -0.91 18.40
C PRO A 132 6.64 -1.63 19.35
N SER A 133 6.10 -0.88 20.32
CA SER A 133 5.11 -1.39 21.27
C SER A 133 3.84 -1.83 20.57
N SER A 134 3.44 -3.09 20.73
CA SER A 134 2.25 -3.63 20.08
C SER A 134 0.93 -3.22 20.72
N ARG A 135 0.94 -2.59 21.90
CA ARG A 135 -0.27 -2.25 22.65
C ARG A 135 -0.24 -0.79 23.09
N SER A 136 -1.37 -0.10 22.93
CA SER A 136 -1.61 1.26 23.42
C SER A 136 -3.05 1.35 23.92
N GLY A 137 -3.25 1.38 25.24
CA GLY A 137 -4.57 1.22 25.83
C GLY A 137 -5.18 -0.15 25.52
N LEU A 138 -6.40 -0.18 25.00
CA LEU A 138 -7.08 -1.39 24.50
C LEU A 138 -6.69 -1.72 23.06
N LEU A 139 -6.13 -0.76 22.31
CA LEU A 139 -5.71 -0.97 20.94
C LEU A 139 -4.45 -1.82 20.88
N GLN A 140 -4.54 -2.99 20.22
CA GLN A 140 -3.41 -3.90 20.05
C GLN A 140 -3.16 -4.20 18.57
N ARG A 141 -1.95 -3.89 18.09
CA ARG A 141 -1.48 -4.20 16.74
C ARG A 141 -1.37 -5.72 16.56
N ARG A 142 -1.94 -6.25 15.47
CA ARG A 142 -1.78 -7.68 15.15
C ARG A 142 -0.35 -8.00 14.74
N ARG A 143 0.13 -9.16 15.17
CA ARG A 143 1.36 -9.76 14.63
C ARG A 143 1.14 -10.09 13.16
N LYS A 144 2.11 -9.74 12.30
CA LYS A 144 2.06 -10.00 10.85
C LYS A 144 0.79 -9.43 10.18
N TRP A 145 0.35 -8.25 10.61
CA TRP A 145 -0.85 -7.60 10.07
C TRP A 145 -0.81 -7.38 8.55
N ARG A 146 0.39 -7.25 7.94
CA ARG A 146 0.55 -7.05 6.50
C ARG A 146 0.05 -8.26 5.69
N SER A 147 0.46 -9.46 6.08
CA SER A 147 -0.01 -10.70 5.46
C SER A 147 -1.49 -10.95 5.76
N GLN A 148 -1.94 -10.60 6.97
CA GLN A 148 -3.35 -10.71 7.35
C GLN A 148 -4.25 -9.74 6.60
N LEU A 149 -3.77 -8.54 6.29
CA LEU A 149 -4.47 -7.58 5.45
C LEU A 149 -4.67 -8.13 4.04
N LYS A 150 -3.63 -8.75 3.48
CA LYS A 150 -3.76 -9.44 2.20
C LYS A 150 -4.78 -10.58 2.25
N ALA A 151 -4.64 -11.47 3.23
CA ALA A 151 -5.57 -12.58 3.41
C ALA A 151 -7.01 -12.13 3.73
N PHE A 152 -7.20 -10.94 4.30
CA PHE A 152 -8.50 -10.33 4.52
C PHE A 152 -9.12 -9.90 3.19
N TYR A 153 -8.41 -9.15 2.35
CA TYR A 153 -8.91 -8.76 1.02
C TYR A 153 -9.25 -10.00 0.16
N ASP A 154 -8.32 -10.96 0.09
CA ASP A 154 -8.49 -12.17 -0.73
C ASP A 154 -9.69 -13.02 -0.30
N ARG A 155 -10.07 -12.97 0.98
CA ARG A 155 -11.18 -13.77 1.54
C ARG A 155 -12.52 -13.03 1.53
N GLU A 156 -12.50 -11.73 1.79
CA GLU A 156 -13.69 -10.95 2.12
C GLU A 156 -14.19 -10.11 0.93
N SER A 157 -13.35 -9.86 -0.07
CA SER A 157 -13.76 -9.23 -1.33
C SER A 157 -14.60 -10.19 -2.17
N GLU A 158 -15.69 -9.70 -2.75
CA GLU A 158 -16.56 -10.50 -3.63
C GLU A 158 -15.85 -10.88 -4.94
N ASN A 159 -15.00 -9.98 -5.44
CA ASN A 159 -14.21 -10.17 -6.66
C ASN A 159 -12.74 -9.78 -6.39
N PRO A 160 -11.95 -10.65 -5.75
CA PRO A 160 -10.55 -10.35 -5.44
C PRO A 160 -9.74 -10.13 -6.73
N LEU A 161 -9.10 -8.97 -6.85
CA LEU A 161 -8.14 -8.67 -7.91
C LEU A 161 -6.71 -9.03 -7.48
N GLU A 162 -5.77 -8.96 -8.41
CA GLU A 162 -4.35 -9.14 -8.09
C GLU A 162 -3.89 -8.07 -7.09
N MET A 163 -3.52 -8.50 -5.88
CA MET A 163 -3.02 -7.63 -4.82
C MET A 163 -1.80 -8.26 -4.16
N PHE A 164 -0.69 -7.52 -4.12
CA PHE A 164 0.52 -7.95 -3.43
C PHE A 164 0.45 -7.68 -1.92
N GLU A 165 1.20 -8.45 -1.14
CA GLU A 165 1.36 -8.15 0.28
C GLU A 165 2.11 -6.83 0.47
N THR A 166 1.63 -5.99 1.39
CA THR A 166 2.28 -4.70 1.67
C THR A 166 3.70 -4.90 2.20
N VAL A 167 4.62 -4.00 1.82
CA VAL A 167 6.05 -4.12 2.17
C VAL A 167 6.36 -3.32 3.44
N PRO A 168 7.04 -3.92 4.45
CA PRO A 168 7.55 -3.19 5.61
C PRO A 168 8.51 -2.09 5.21
N VAL A 169 8.47 -0.95 5.91
CA VAL A 169 9.26 0.27 5.60
C VAL A 169 10.73 -0.05 5.33
N TRP A 170 11.38 -0.79 6.24
CA TRP A 170 12.80 -1.13 6.15
C TRP A 170 13.17 -2.14 5.04
N ARG A 171 12.18 -2.76 4.38
CA ARG A 171 12.39 -3.67 3.24
C ARG A 171 12.04 -3.02 1.91
N ARG A 172 11.54 -1.78 1.90
CA ARG A 172 11.22 -1.07 0.67
C ARG A 172 12.51 -0.73 -0.07
N GLN A 173 12.48 -0.90 -1.39
CA GLN A 173 13.55 -0.52 -2.29
C GLN A 173 13.00 0.51 -3.29
N PRO A 174 13.84 1.39 -3.86
CA PRO A 174 13.42 2.31 -4.91
C PRO A 174 12.75 1.58 -6.07
N VAL A 175 11.70 2.18 -6.64
CA VAL A 175 10.96 1.58 -7.76
C VAL A 175 11.80 1.62 -9.03
N ARG A 176 11.79 0.53 -9.80
CA ARG A 176 12.39 0.47 -11.14
C ARG A 176 11.30 0.51 -12.21
N VAL A 177 11.39 1.47 -13.12
CA VAL A 177 10.31 1.81 -14.04
C VAL A 177 10.76 1.65 -15.48
N LEU A 178 9.99 0.93 -16.29
CA LEU A 178 10.06 0.96 -17.74
C LEU A 178 8.92 1.85 -18.25
N SER A 179 9.26 2.99 -18.85
CA SER A 179 8.28 3.90 -19.45
C SER A 179 8.35 3.79 -20.97
N LEU A 180 7.25 3.40 -21.59
CA LEU A 180 7.13 3.26 -23.03
C LEU A 180 6.38 4.46 -23.59
N PHE A 181 6.90 5.03 -24.67
CA PHE A 181 6.31 6.10 -25.48
C PHE A 181 6.27 7.49 -24.83
N GLU A 182 5.91 7.59 -23.55
CA GLU A 182 5.91 8.84 -22.77
C GLU A 182 6.92 8.77 -21.62
N ASP A 183 7.44 9.92 -21.20
CA ASP A 183 8.37 10.05 -20.08
C ASP A 183 7.64 10.52 -18.82
N ILE A 184 7.41 9.61 -17.87
CA ILE A 184 6.72 9.90 -16.60
C ILE A 184 7.67 10.29 -15.45
N LYS A 185 8.92 10.63 -15.77
CA LYS A 185 9.94 10.94 -14.74
C LYS A 185 9.53 12.10 -13.86
N LYS A 186 8.95 13.16 -14.44
CA LYS A 186 8.57 14.37 -13.70
C LYS A 186 7.48 14.07 -12.67
N GLU A 187 6.47 13.32 -13.09
CA GLU A 187 5.31 12.93 -12.30
C GLU A 187 5.76 12.03 -11.14
N LEU A 188 6.53 10.98 -11.43
CA LEU A 188 7.04 10.09 -10.38
C LEU A 188 8.02 10.76 -9.42
N THR A 189 8.80 11.75 -9.88
CA THR A 189 9.64 12.56 -9.00
C THR A 189 8.78 13.41 -8.06
N SER A 190 7.72 14.05 -8.58
CA SER A 190 6.82 14.87 -7.77
C SER A 190 6.03 14.06 -6.73
N LEU A 191 5.71 12.81 -7.06
CA LEU A 191 5.06 11.85 -6.16
C LEU A 191 6.02 11.24 -5.13
N GLY A 192 7.33 11.53 -5.21
CA GLY A 192 8.33 11.03 -4.26
C GLY A 192 8.83 9.61 -4.52
N PHE A 193 8.52 9.01 -5.67
CA PHE A 193 9.01 7.66 -6.02
C PHE A 193 10.42 7.65 -6.61
N LEU A 194 10.84 8.77 -7.20
CA LEU A 194 12.18 8.96 -7.77
C LEU A 194 12.91 10.08 -7.03
N GLU A 195 14.17 9.86 -6.65
CA GLU A 195 14.97 10.88 -5.97
C GLU A 195 15.45 11.98 -6.94
N SER A 196 15.44 13.23 -6.47
CA SER A 196 15.96 14.37 -7.22
C SER A 196 17.49 14.26 -7.34
N GLY A 197 17.98 13.77 -8.48
CA GLY A 197 19.39 13.49 -8.73
C GLY A 197 19.77 12.00 -8.72
N SER A 198 18.77 11.11 -8.65
CA SER A 198 18.97 9.65 -8.72
C SER A 198 19.73 9.21 -9.97
N ASP A 199 20.48 8.11 -9.82
CA ASP A 199 21.22 7.46 -10.90
C ASP A 199 20.34 7.27 -12.16
N PRO A 200 20.92 7.38 -13.37
CA PRO A 200 20.20 7.20 -14.64
C PRO A 200 19.55 5.82 -14.86
N GLY A 201 19.59 4.92 -13.87
CA GLY A 201 19.14 3.52 -13.97
C GLY A 201 17.78 3.19 -13.35
N GLN A 202 17.12 4.08 -12.60
CA GLN A 202 15.83 3.75 -11.96
C GLN A 202 14.63 3.82 -12.92
N LEU A 203 14.69 4.71 -13.92
CA LEU A 203 13.65 4.82 -14.94
C LEU A 203 14.29 4.72 -16.33
N LYS A 204 13.83 3.75 -17.12
CA LYS A 204 14.20 3.57 -18.52
C LYS A 204 13.04 4.05 -19.40
N HIS A 205 13.22 5.18 -20.05
CA HIS A 205 12.27 5.67 -21.06
C HIS A 205 12.67 5.18 -22.46
N VAL A 206 11.71 4.61 -23.20
CA VAL A 206 11.91 4.12 -24.56
C VAL A 206 10.78 4.64 -25.47
N VAL A 207 11.17 5.47 -26.44
CA VAL A 207 10.22 6.10 -27.38
C VAL A 207 9.83 5.15 -28.51
N ASP A 208 10.82 4.52 -29.15
CA ASP A 208 10.60 3.57 -30.23
C ASP A 208 11.07 2.18 -29.80
N VAL A 209 10.11 1.25 -29.82
CA VAL A 209 10.31 -0.14 -29.38
C VAL A 209 10.29 -1.12 -30.55
N THR A 210 10.23 -0.65 -31.80
CA THR A 210 10.08 -1.49 -33.00
C THR A 210 11.14 -2.59 -33.05
N ASP A 211 12.41 -2.21 -32.87
CA ASP A 211 13.56 -3.12 -32.94
C ASP A 211 13.96 -3.69 -31.58
N THR A 212 13.26 -3.31 -30.49
CA THR A 212 13.53 -3.84 -29.15
C THR A 212 13.19 -5.32 -29.09
N VAL A 213 14.14 -6.14 -28.65
CA VAL A 213 13.98 -7.57 -28.42
C VAL A 213 13.98 -7.89 -26.92
N ARG A 214 13.59 -9.12 -26.56
CA ARG A 214 13.54 -9.57 -25.16
C ARG A 214 14.86 -9.36 -24.42
N LYS A 215 15.98 -9.66 -25.08
CA LYS A 215 17.31 -9.54 -24.50
C LYS A 215 17.62 -8.10 -24.07
N ASP A 216 17.19 -7.10 -24.83
CA ASP A 216 17.40 -5.69 -24.48
C ASP A 216 16.68 -5.34 -23.18
N VAL A 217 15.42 -5.77 -23.04
CA VAL A 217 14.60 -5.51 -21.84
C VAL A 217 15.18 -6.22 -20.61
N GLU A 218 15.66 -7.46 -20.79
CA GLU A 218 16.35 -8.20 -19.72
C GLU A 218 17.67 -7.54 -19.28
N GLU A 219 18.41 -6.94 -20.23
CA GLU A 219 19.66 -6.21 -19.97
C GLU A 219 19.44 -4.85 -19.30
N TRP A 220 18.34 -4.15 -19.60
CA TRP A 220 18.00 -2.89 -18.93
C TRP A 220 17.67 -3.08 -17.44
N GLY A 221 17.44 -4.32 -17.03
CA GLY A 221 17.27 -4.70 -15.65
C GLY A 221 15.83 -5.04 -15.32
N PRO A 222 15.61 -5.67 -14.16
CA PRO A 222 14.29 -6.10 -13.78
C PRO A 222 13.44 -4.90 -13.37
N PHE A 223 12.24 -4.78 -13.92
CA PHE A 223 11.32 -3.68 -13.63
C PHE A 223 10.30 -4.06 -12.55
N ASP A 224 9.82 -3.07 -11.81
CA ASP A 224 8.75 -3.18 -10.81
C ASP A 224 7.46 -2.51 -11.31
N LEU A 225 7.58 -1.52 -12.21
CA LEU A 225 6.46 -0.85 -12.89
C LEU A 225 6.75 -0.78 -14.40
N VAL A 226 5.77 -1.18 -15.22
CA VAL A 226 5.77 -0.92 -16.67
C VAL A 226 4.65 0.06 -16.99
N TYR A 227 5.01 1.24 -17.46
CA TYR A 227 4.08 2.26 -17.92
C TYR A 227 4.11 2.35 -19.44
N GLY A 228 2.94 2.54 -20.05
CA GLY A 228 2.85 2.95 -21.45
C GLY A 228 1.59 3.76 -21.69
N ALA A 229 1.67 4.70 -22.62
CA ALA A 229 0.51 5.47 -23.03
C ALA A 229 0.43 5.59 -24.55
N THR A 230 -0.79 5.70 -25.07
CA THR A 230 -0.98 6.16 -26.44
C THR A 230 -0.59 7.64 -26.55
N PRO A 231 -0.19 8.17 -27.73
CA PRO A 231 0.20 9.56 -27.85
C PRO A 231 -0.97 10.51 -27.54
N PRO A 232 -0.72 11.74 -27.06
CA PRO A 232 -1.78 12.69 -26.80
C PRO A 232 -2.59 13.05 -28.05
N LEU A 233 -3.86 13.38 -27.87
CA LEU A 233 -4.73 13.85 -28.96
C LEU A 233 -4.10 15.02 -29.72
N GLY A 234 -4.08 14.92 -31.05
CA GLY A 234 -3.55 15.96 -31.94
C GLY A 234 -2.04 15.92 -32.17
N HIS A 235 -1.30 15.02 -31.50
CA HIS A 235 0.07 14.72 -31.91
C HIS A 235 0.07 13.93 -33.23
N THR A 236 0.79 14.44 -34.23
CA THR A 236 1.05 13.69 -35.46
C THR A 236 2.04 12.57 -35.16
N CYS A 237 1.55 11.34 -35.06
CA CYS A 237 2.42 10.16 -35.07
C CYS A 237 2.17 9.33 -36.34
N ASP A 238 3.25 8.86 -36.95
CA ASP A 238 3.21 8.00 -38.14
C ASP A 238 2.71 6.57 -37.84
N ARG A 239 2.41 6.26 -36.58
CA ARG A 239 2.02 4.91 -36.13
C ARG A 239 0.53 4.84 -35.79
N PRO A 240 -0.20 3.79 -36.24
CA PRO A 240 -1.59 3.57 -35.84
C PRO A 240 -1.75 3.45 -34.30
N PRO A 241 -2.86 3.92 -33.70
CA PRO A 241 -3.09 3.82 -32.26
C PRO A 241 -2.91 2.41 -31.66
N SER A 242 -3.43 1.38 -32.33
CA SER A 242 -3.31 -0.01 -31.91
C SER A 242 -1.87 -0.54 -31.89
N TRP A 243 -0.94 0.07 -32.64
CA TRP A 243 0.48 -0.29 -32.59
C TRP A 243 1.04 -0.14 -31.17
N TYR A 244 0.70 0.94 -30.47
CA TYR A 244 1.16 1.21 -29.11
C TYR A 244 0.72 0.13 -28.12
N LEU A 245 -0.54 -0.29 -28.21
CA LEU A 245 -1.10 -1.37 -27.42
C LEU A 245 -0.34 -2.69 -27.64
N PHE A 246 -0.16 -3.10 -28.90
CA PHE A 246 0.50 -4.37 -29.19
C PHE A 246 1.96 -4.38 -28.76
N GLN A 247 2.66 -3.26 -28.94
CA GLN A 247 4.03 -3.13 -28.51
C GLN A 247 4.17 -3.07 -26.99
N PHE A 248 3.26 -2.37 -26.31
CA PHE A 248 3.18 -2.37 -24.85
C PHE A 248 3.00 -3.80 -24.34
N HIS A 249 2.00 -4.52 -24.85
CA HIS A 249 1.75 -5.90 -24.46
C HIS A 249 2.99 -6.79 -24.72
N ARG A 250 3.67 -6.63 -25.87
CA ARG A 250 4.90 -7.38 -26.18
C ARG A 250 6.01 -7.15 -25.15
N LEU A 251 6.31 -5.89 -24.83
CA LEU A 251 7.39 -5.55 -23.88
C LEU A 251 6.99 -5.85 -22.44
N LEU A 252 5.71 -5.76 -22.09
CA LEU A 252 5.18 -6.20 -20.79
C LEU A 252 5.54 -7.66 -20.53
N GLN A 253 5.39 -8.54 -21.52
CA GLN A 253 5.79 -9.96 -21.39
C GLN A 253 7.30 -10.15 -21.23
N TYR A 254 8.14 -9.22 -21.70
CA TYR A 254 9.59 -9.28 -21.54
C TYR A 254 10.02 -8.79 -20.15
N ALA A 255 9.34 -7.78 -19.61
CA ALA A 255 9.64 -7.19 -18.32
C ALA A 255 9.05 -7.97 -17.13
N ARG A 256 8.02 -8.81 -17.37
CA ARG A 256 7.37 -9.61 -16.33
C ARG A 256 8.39 -10.46 -15.56
N PRO A 257 8.35 -10.46 -14.21
CA PRO A 257 9.22 -11.31 -13.39
C PRO A 257 9.06 -12.78 -13.75
N LYS A 258 10.11 -13.58 -13.51
CA LYS A 258 10.05 -15.03 -13.69
C LYS A 258 8.93 -15.62 -12.82
N PRO A 259 8.20 -16.65 -13.31
CA PRO A 259 7.16 -17.31 -12.53
C PRO A 259 7.67 -17.76 -11.15
N GLY A 260 6.89 -17.48 -10.10
CA GLY A 260 7.24 -17.78 -8.72
C GLY A 260 8.06 -16.68 -8.00
N SER A 261 8.37 -15.57 -8.67
CA SER A 261 8.95 -14.41 -7.98
C SER A 261 7.93 -13.76 -7.04
N PRO A 262 8.25 -13.55 -5.75
CA PRO A 262 7.35 -12.87 -4.81
C PRO A 262 7.41 -11.33 -4.93
N ARG A 263 8.16 -10.82 -5.91
CA ARG A 263 8.40 -9.39 -6.09
C ARG A 263 7.12 -8.73 -6.62
N PRO A 264 6.62 -7.65 -5.98
CA PRO A 264 5.53 -6.86 -6.51
C PRO A 264 5.88 -6.34 -7.91
N PHE A 265 4.97 -6.51 -8.85
CA PHE A 265 5.12 -6.06 -10.23
C PHE A 265 3.81 -5.46 -10.71
N PHE A 266 3.88 -4.22 -11.18
CA PHE A 266 2.73 -3.45 -11.62
C PHE A 266 2.89 -3.07 -13.08
N TRP A 267 1.77 -2.86 -13.75
CA TRP A 267 1.75 -2.31 -15.09
C TRP A 267 0.54 -1.41 -15.25
N MET A 268 0.66 -0.41 -16.12
CA MET A 268 -0.43 0.50 -16.43
C MET A 268 -0.30 0.93 -17.89
N PHE A 269 -1.40 0.79 -18.62
CA PHE A 269 -1.54 1.31 -19.98
C PHE A 269 -2.61 2.39 -19.99
N VAL A 270 -2.27 3.58 -20.49
CA VAL A 270 -3.17 4.74 -20.53
C VAL A 270 -3.54 5.03 -21.97
N ASP A 271 -4.84 5.06 -22.27
CA ASP A 271 -5.32 5.58 -23.54
C ASP A 271 -5.68 7.07 -23.41
N ASN A 272 -4.99 7.90 -24.18
CA ASN A 272 -5.26 9.32 -24.38
C ASN A 272 -6.44 9.58 -25.34
N LEU A 273 -7.46 8.71 -25.32
CA LEU A 273 -8.67 8.77 -26.15
C LEU A 273 -8.42 8.67 -27.67
N VAL A 274 -7.40 7.92 -28.07
CA VAL A 274 -7.08 7.73 -29.49
C VAL A 274 -7.46 6.35 -30.01
N LEU A 275 -7.77 5.40 -29.12
CA LEU A 275 -8.29 4.09 -29.51
C LEU A 275 -9.78 4.20 -29.87
N ASN A 276 -10.17 3.64 -31.01
CA ASN A 276 -11.59 3.53 -31.36
C ASN A 276 -12.23 2.35 -30.60
N LYS A 277 -13.55 2.17 -30.75
CA LYS A 277 -14.29 1.10 -30.07
C LYS A 277 -13.74 -0.30 -30.36
N GLU A 278 -13.37 -0.59 -31.61
CA GLU A 278 -12.83 -1.90 -32.00
C GLU A 278 -11.45 -2.11 -31.36
N ASP A 279 -10.60 -1.08 -31.35
CA ASP A 279 -9.29 -1.13 -30.70
C ASP A 279 -9.41 -1.31 -29.18
N LEU A 280 -10.40 -0.67 -28.53
CA LEU A 280 -10.68 -0.82 -27.10
C LEU A 280 -11.14 -2.24 -26.76
N ASP A 281 -12.04 -2.82 -27.56
CA ASP A 281 -12.50 -4.20 -27.38
C ASP A 281 -11.33 -5.21 -27.51
N VAL A 282 -10.36 -4.91 -28.39
CA VAL A 282 -9.13 -5.69 -28.53
C VAL A 282 -8.20 -5.46 -27.34
N ALA A 283 -8.00 -4.21 -26.90
CA ALA A 283 -7.14 -3.85 -25.78
C ALA A 283 -7.52 -4.59 -24.50
N SER A 284 -8.80 -4.57 -24.14
CA SER A 284 -9.29 -5.24 -22.93
C SER A 284 -8.99 -6.74 -22.93
N ARG A 285 -9.09 -7.41 -24.10
CA ARG A 285 -8.78 -8.85 -24.21
C ARG A 285 -7.30 -9.20 -24.17
N PHE A 286 -6.42 -8.27 -24.54
CA PHE A 286 -4.97 -8.49 -24.56
C PHE A 286 -4.31 -8.17 -23.22
N LEU A 287 -4.93 -7.31 -22.42
CA LEU A 287 -4.38 -6.82 -21.16
C LEU A 287 -4.91 -7.59 -19.93
N GLU A 288 -6.03 -8.30 -20.07
CA GLU A 288 -6.51 -9.34 -19.13
C GLU A 288 -5.74 -10.66 -19.26
#